data_AF-A0A358ARL8-F1
#
_entry.id   AF-A0A358ARL8-F1
#
_cell.length_a   1.000
_cell.length_b   1.000
_cell.length_c   1.000
_cell.angle_alpha   90.00
_cell.angle_beta   90.00
_cell.angle_gamma   90.00
#
_symmetry.space_group_name_H-M   'P 1'
#
loop_
_entity.id
_entity.type
_entity.pdbx_description
1 polymer ?
#
loop_
_entity_poly.entity_id
_entity_poly.type
_entity_poly.pdbx_seq_one_letter_code
_entity_poly.pdbx_strand_id
1 'polypeptide(L)' 'MAKEKDVEAYMQEMKEISEKLADEDIKLGEAVGLYKKGAETARKIEKMLEQYEEEIEIIGKDSEEV' A
#
# COMPACT_ATOMS: atom_id res chain seq x y z
N MET A 1 2.99 -20.55 -5.40
CA MET A 1 3.26 -19.11 -5.58
C MET A 1 2.36 -18.37 -4.61
N ALA A 2 2.91 -17.51 -3.74
CA ALA A 2 2.08 -16.70 -2.86
C ALA A 2 1.27 -15.74 -3.75
N LYS A 3 -0.06 -15.71 -3.57
CA LYS A 3 -0.93 -14.79 -4.29
C LYS A 3 -0.52 -13.38 -3.86
N GLU A 4 -0.10 -12.55 -4.81
CA GLU A 4 0.25 -11.16 -4.53
C GLU A 4 -0.98 -10.46 -3.94
N LYS A 5 -0.79 -9.65 -2.89
CA LYS A 5 -1.91 -8.95 -2.23
C LYS A 5 -2.41 -7.84 -3.16
N ASP A 6 -3.72 -7.62 -3.19
CA ASP A 6 -4.31 -6.45 -3.85
C ASP A 6 -4.14 -5.18 -2.98
N VAL A 7 -4.49 -4.02 -3.56
CA VAL A 7 -4.36 -2.72 -2.87
C VAL A 7 -5.17 -2.70 -1.57
N GLU A 8 -6.38 -3.26 -1.55
CA GLU A 8 -7.22 -3.31 -0.35
C GLU A 8 -6.55 -4.10 0.78
N ALA A 9 -5.95 -5.25 0.47
CA ALA A 9 -5.23 -6.04 1.44
C ALA A 9 -4.00 -5.32 2.00
N TYR A 10 -3.29 -4.51 1.19
CA TYR A 10 -2.20 -3.68 1.69
C TYR A 10 -2.68 -2.48 2.51
N MET A 11 -3.81 -1.87 2.15
CA MET A 11 -4.42 -0.80 2.94
C MET A 11 -4.89 -1.30 4.30
N GLN A 12 -5.46 -2.51 4.35
CA GLN A 12 -5.84 -3.15 5.60
C GLN A 12 -4.61 -3.41 6.49
N GLU A 13 -3.50 -3.88 5.90
CA GLU A 13 -2.24 -4.05 6.63
C GLU A 13 -1.67 -2.72 7.16
N MET A 14 -1.76 -1.64 6.38
CA MET A 14 -1.41 -0.28 6.83
C MET A 14 -2.27 0.17 8.02
N LYS A 15 -3.57 -0.11 7.99
CA LYS A 15 -4.48 0.20 9.10
C LYS A 15 -4.09 -0.55 10.37
N GLU A 16 -3.83 -1.85 10.27
CA GLU A 16 -3.38 -2.66 11.40
C GLU A 16 -2.02 -2.19 11.97
N ILE A 17 -1.10 -1.76 11.11
CA ILE A 17 0.18 -1.18 11.56
C ILE A 17 -0.06 0.13 12.31
N SER A 18 -0.93 0.99 11.79
CA SER A 18 -1.29 2.26 12.43
C SER A 18 -1.94 2.04 13.80
N GLU A 19 -2.86 1.09 13.90
CA GLU A 19 -3.53 0.74 15.16
C GLU A 19 -2.53 0.24 16.21
N LYS A 20 -1.56 -0.60 15.80
CA LYS A 20 -0.51 -1.09 16.71
C LYS A 20 0.49 -0.02 17.10
N LEU A 21 0.79 0.94 16.22
CA LEU A 21 1.66 2.07 16.54
C LEU A 21 1.00 3.07 17.50
N ALA A 22 -0.33 3.11 17.54
CA ALA A 22 -1.09 3.93 18.47
C ALA A 22 -1.21 3.32 19.88
N ASP A 23 -0.73 2.08 20.08
CA ASP A 23 -0.66 1.45 21.40
C ASP A 23 0.36 2.19 22.29
N GLU A 24 -0.10 2.70 23.43
CA GLU A 24 0.72 3.47 24.38
C GLU A 24 1.80 2.62 25.07
N ASP A 25 1.64 1.29 25.08
CA ASP A 25 2.55 0.33 25.72
C ASP A 25 3.59 -0.26 24.74
N ILE A 26 3.59 0.16 23.48
CA ILE A 26 4.50 -0.40 22.46
C ILE A 26 5.97 -0.13 22.80
N LYS A 27 6.80 -1.18 22.71
CA LYS A 27 8.25 -1.01 22.89
C LYS A 27 8.86 -0.31 21.69
N LEU A 28 9.84 0.55 21.93
CA LEU A 28 10.54 1.30 20.87
C LEU A 28 11.05 0.42 19.71
N GLY A 29 11.62 -0.75 20.02
CA GLY A 29 12.10 -1.67 18.99
C GLY A 29 10.98 -2.22 18.09
N GLU A 30 9.81 -2.48 18.68
CA GLU A 30 8.62 -2.94 17.95
C GLU A 30 8.03 -1.80 17.13
N ALA A 31 7.96 -0.59 17.69
CA ALA A 31 7.51 0.61 16.99
C ALA A 31 8.37 0.91 15.75
N VAL A 32 9.70 0.85 15.87
CA VAL A 32 10.62 1.03 14.73
C VAL A 32 10.42 -0.07 13.68
N GLY A 33 10.20 -1.31 14.10
CA GLY A 33 9.90 -2.42 13.19
C GLY A 33 8.60 -2.21 12.42
N LEU A 34 7.52 -1.83 13.12
CA LEU A 34 6.23 -1.52 12.53
C LEU A 34 6.31 -0.33 11.58
N TYR A 35 7.04 0.72 11.94
CA TYR A 35 7.25 1.88 11.07
C TYR A 35 7.92 1.49 9.75
N LYS A 36 9.00 0.71 9.80
CA LYS A 36 9.69 0.22 8.59
C LYS A 36 8.75 -0.61 7.72
N LYS A 37 7.99 -1.51 8.34
CA LYS A 37 6.99 -2.32 7.65
C LYS A 37 5.89 -1.47 7.00
N GLY A 38 5.42 -0.43 7.69
CA GLY A 38 4.44 0.52 7.17
C GLY A 38 4.98 1.27 5.95
N ALA A 39 6.22 1.77 6.01
CA ALA A 39 6.86 2.44 4.89
C ALA A 39 7.02 1.53 3.66
N GLU A 40 7.39 0.27 3.84
CA GLU A 40 7.46 -0.70 2.74
C GLU A 40 6.08 -1.01 2.16
N THR A 41 5.06 -1.09 3.01
CA THR A 41 3.67 -1.33 2.58
C THR A 41 3.12 -0.15 1.78
N ALA A 42 3.36 1.08 2.26
CA ALA A 42 2.98 2.31 1.56
C ALA A 42 3.61 2.39 0.17
N ARG A 43 4.91 2.08 0.03
CA ARG A 43 5.59 2.05 -1.28
C ARG A 43 4.99 1.03 -2.25
N LYS A 44 4.50 -0.12 -1.74
CA LYS A 44 3.83 -1.10 -2.59
C LYS A 44 2.48 -0.59 -3.09
N ILE A 45 1.71 0.04 -2.20
CA ILE A 45 0.44 0.67 -2.57
C ILE A 45 0.67 1.75 -3.62
N GLU A 46 1.63 2.65 -3.38
CA GLU A 46 1.99 3.73 -4.31
C GLU A 46 2.30 3.19 -5.71
N LYS A 47 3.18 2.18 -5.81
CA LYS A 47 3.51 1.56 -7.09
C LYS A 47 2.31 0.91 -7.78
N MET A 48 1.42 0.26 -7.03
CA MET A 48 0.22 -0.36 -7.61
C MET A 48 -0.75 0.70 -8.14
N LEU A 49 -0.91 1.81 -7.43
CA LEU A 49 -1.76 2.92 -7.86
C LEU A 49 -1.17 3.62 -9.09
N GLU A 50 0.15 3.84 -9.14
CA GLU A 50 0.84 4.36 -10.33
C GLU A 50 0.57 3.46 -11.55
N GLN A 51 0.66 2.14 -11.39
CA GLN A 51 0.36 1.20 -12.48
C GLN A 51 -1.09 1.29 -12.95
N TYR A 52 -2.05 1.41 -12.03
CA TYR A 52 -3.45 1.58 -12.40
C TYR A 52 -3.72 2.92 -13.08
N GLU A 53 -3.05 4.00 -12.66
CA GLU A 53 -3.12 5.30 -13.31
C GLU A 53 -2.59 5.24 -14.75
N GLU A 54 -1.43 4.61 -14.97
CA GLU A 54 -0.88 4.37 -16.31
C GLU A 54 -1.83 3.55 -17.19
N GLU A 55 -2.40 2.47 -16.66
CA GLU A 55 -3.36 1.63 -17.39
C GLU A 55 -4.64 2.40 -17.78
N ILE A 56 -5.16 3.23 -16.87
CA ILE A 56 -6.33 4.08 -17.13
C ILE A 56 -6.01 5.14 -18.20
N GLU A 57 -4.85 5.78 -18.14
CA GLU A 57 -4.44 6.76 -19.15
C GLU A 57 -4.33 6.15 -20.55
N ILE A 58 -3.82 4.93 -20.68
CA ILE A 58 -3.73 4.22 -21.97
C ILE A 58 -5.14 3.97 -22.52
N ILE A 59 -6.06 3.45 -21.70
CA ILE A 59 -7.44 3.18 -22.12
C ILE A 59 -8.17 4.48 -22.52
N GLY A 60 -7.91 5.59 -21.81
CA GLY A 60 -8.47 6.89 -22.11
C GLY A 60 -8.02 7.42 -23.48
N LYS A 61 -6.74 7.28 -23.82
CA LYS A 61 -6.18 7.69 -25.12
C LYS A 61 -6.74 6.86 -26.27
N ASP A 62 -6.87 5.54 -26.09
CA ASP A 62 -7.47 4.65 -27.10
C ASP A 62 -8.97 4.93 -27.32
N SER A 63 -9.67 5.52 -26.34
CA SER A 63 -11.09 5.87 -26.43
C SER A 63 -11.35 7.22 -27.11
N GLU A 64 -10.36 8.11 -27.21
CA GLU A 64 -10.48 9.42 -27.88
C GLU A 64 -10.10 9.38 -29.38
N GLU A 65 -9.51 8.28 -29.88
CA GLU A 65 -9.16 8.11 -31.30
C GLU A 65 -10.27 7.48 -32.18
N VAL A 66 -11.52 7.41 -31.70
CA VAL A 66 -12.70 6.90 -32.45
C VAL A 66 -13.78 7.93 -32.72
#